data_AF-A0A1C3IWS8-F1
#
_entry.id   AF-A0A1C3IWS8-F1
#
_cell.length_a   1.000
_cell.length_b   1.000
_cell.length_c   1.000
_cell.angle_alpha   90.00
_cell.angle_beta   90.00
_cell.angle_gamma   90.00
#
_symmetry.space_group_name_H-M   'P 1'
#
loop_
_entity.id
_entity.type
_entity.pdbx_description
1 polymer ?
#
loop_
_entity_poly.entity_id
_entity_poly.type
_entity_poly.pdbx_seq_one_letter_code
_entity_poly.pdbx_strand_id
1 'polypeptide(L)'
;MIVVWGFAYLGAATINANIKYLAGAFFIEKLVYVVVWVNWLSNNTLSPVYEADTMAGVFYTIYGVNDFIFMILFFMIFKSKFDMKNNG
;
A
#
# COMPACT_ATOMS: atom_id res chain seq x y z
N MET A 1 -3.38 0.99 -9.63
CA MET A 1 -2.47 2.01 -9.04
C MET A 1 -1.08 1.49 -8.68
N ILE A 2 -0.89 0.18 -8.39
CA ILE A 2 0.40 -0.36 -7.91
C ILE A 2 1.60 -0.04 -8.83
N VAL A 3 1.42 -0.15 -10.16
CA VAL A 3 2.48 0.08 -11.15
C VAL A 3 2.84 1.57 -11.28
N VAL A 4 1.85 2.46 -11.25
CA VAL A 4 2.04 3.91 -11.35
C VAL A 4 2.86 4.44 -10.18
N TRP A 5 2.62 3.90 -8.99
CA TRP A 5 3.40 4.26 -7.80
C TRP A 5 4.80 3.66 -7.79
N GLY A 6 5.00 2.48 -8.37
CA GLY A 6 6.34 1.95 -8.64
C GLY A 6 7.18 2.93 -9.47
N PHE A 7 6.58 3.55 -10.49
CA PHE A 7 7.24 4.60 -11.27
C PHE A 7 7.49 5.90 -10.47
N ALA A 8 6.58 6.29 -9.57
CA ALA A 8 6.81 7.46 -8.71
C ALA A 8 8.03 7.28 -7.80
N TYR A 9 8.23 6.08 -7.24
CA TYR A 9 9.42 5.76 -6.45
C TYR A 9 10.69 5.64 -7.30
N LEU A 10 10.60 5.08 -8.51
CA LEU A 10 11.73 5.06 -9.46
C LEU A 10 12.15 6.48 -9.87
N GLY A 11 11.19 7.37 -10.13
CA GLY A 11 11.45 8.78 -10.41
C GLY A 11 12.05 9.50 -9.20
N ALA A 12 11.50 9.29 -7.99
CA ALA A 12 12.05 9.84 -6.76
C ALA A 12 13.48 9.33 -6.45
N ALA A 13 13.83 8.12 -6.88
CA ALA A 13 15.19 7.59 -6.73
C ALA A 13 16.21 8.30 -7.64
N THR A 14 15.77 8.97 -8.72
CA THR A 14 16.66 9.74 -9.61
C THR A 14 17.01 11.13 -9.08
N ILE A 15 16.41 11.54 -7.96
CA ILE A 15 16.62 12.86 -7.34
C ILE A 15 16.95 12.69 -5.85
N ASN A 16 17.70 13.62 -5.25
CA ASN A 16 17.91 13.67 -3.78
C ASN A 16 16.65 14.19 -3.07
N ALA A 17 15.50 13.57 -3.33
CA ALA A 17 14.24 13.92 -2.69
C ALA A 17 14.13 13.27 -1.31
N ASN A 18 13.53 14.00 -0.37
CA ASN A 18 13.20 13.47 0.94
C ASN A 18 12.01 12.50 0.83
N ILE A 19 12.31 11.24 0.53
CA ILE A 19 11.33 10.15 0.36
C ILE A 19 10.58 9.78 1.64
N LYS A 20 11.02 10.29 2.81
CA LYS A 20 10.42 9.97 4.10
C LYS A 20 8.96 10.41 4.14
N TYR A 21 8.68 11.68 3.86
CA TYR A 21 7.30 12.18 3.90
C TYR A 21 6.40 11.55 2.82
N LEU A 22 6.98 11.20 1.67
CA LEU A 22 6.28 10.45 0.63
C LEU A 22 5.85 9.07 1.16
N ALA A 23 6.76 8.31 1.76
CA ALA A 23 6.44 7.02 2.38
C ALA A 23 5.40 7.14 3.51
N GLY A 24 5.42 8.23 4.28
CA GLY A 24 4.39 8.51 5.29
C GLY A 24 2.99 8.69 4.69
N ALA A 25 2.87 9.41 3.57
CA ALA A 25 1.59 9.57 2.87
C ALA A 25 1.06 8.23 2.34
N PHE A 26 1.95 7.38 1.79
CA PHE A 26 1.56 6.04 1.34
C PHE A 26 1.14 5.12 2.47
N PHE A 27 1.79 5.21 3.64
CA PHE A 27 1.36 4.46 4.80
C PHE A 27 -0.11 4.77 5.16
N ILE A 28 -0.48 6.06 5.18
CA ILE A 28 -1.86 6.48 5.48
C ILE A 28 -2.83 5.98 4.40
N GLU A 29 -2.46 6.13 3.13
CA GLU A 29 -3.28 5.62 2.01
C GLU A 29 -3.56 4.11 2.16
N LYS A 30 -2.52 3.31 2.40
CA LYS A 30 -2.64 1.86 2.57
C LYS A 30 -3.44 1.48 3.81
N LEU A 31 -3.29 2.22 4.91
CA LEU A 31 -4.10 2.02 6.11
C LEU A 31 -5.60 2.21 5.81
N VAL A 32 -5.98 3.26 5.09
CA VAL A 32 -7.39 3.49 4.71
C VAL A 32 -7.92 2.33 3.86
N TYR A 33 -7.15 1.84 2.89
CA TYR A 33 -7.57 0.69 2.08
C TYR A 33 -7.76 -0.59 2.91
N VAL A 34 -6.86 -0.88 3.84
CA VAL A 34 -6.97 -2.04 4.74
C VAL A 34 -8.21 -1.92 5.62
N VAL A 35 -8.46 -0.74 6.21
CA VAL A 35 -9.63 -0.50 7.07
C VAL A 35 -10.93 -0.66 6.29
N VAL A 36 -11.03 -0.08 5.09
CA VAL A 36 -12.20 -0.21 4.23
C VAL A 36 -12.42 -1.66 3.82
N TRP A 37 -11.35 -2.39 3.50
CA TRP A 37 -11.43 -3.81 3.17
C TRP A 37 -11.94 -4.67 4.33
N VAL A 38 -11.38 -4.49 5.53
CA VAL A 38 -11.81 -5.22 6.74
C VAL A 38 -13.27 -4.87 7.07
N ASN A 39 -13.65 -3.60 6.95
CA ASN A 39 -15.03 -3.15 7.15
C ASN A 39 -15.97 -3.81 6.12
N TRP A 40 -15.56 -3.86 4.85
CA TRP A 40 -16.33 -4.50 3.79
C TRP A 40 -16.51 -6.00 4.06
N LEU A 41 -15.44 -6.72 4.43
CA LEU A 41 -15.50 -8.14 4.78
C LEU A 41 -16.35 -8.41 6.03
N SER A 42 -16.42 -7.47 6.97
CA SER A 42 -17.23 -7.60 8.18
C SER A 42 -18.72 -7.41 7.91
N ASN A 43 -19.07 -6.62 6.89
CA ASN A 43 -20.45 -6.24 6.57
C ASN A 43 -21.03 -6.95 5.34
N ASN A 44 -20.20 -7.60 4.52
CA ASN A 44 -20.61 -8.24 3.27
C ASN A 44 -20.12 -9.68 3.21
N THR A 45 -20.85 -10.52 2.49
CA THR A 45 -20.47 -11.91 2.24
C THR A 45 -19.75 -12.03 0.90
N LEU A 46 -18.68 -12.84 0.87
CA LEU A 46 -17.93 -13.13 -0.34
C LEU A 46 -18.68 -14.07 -1.29
N SER A 47 -19.59 -14.92 -0.77
CA SER A 47 -20.35 -15.91 -1.54
C SER A 47 -21.03 -15.36 -2.80
N PRO A 48 -21.85 -14.29 -2.72
CA PRO A 48 -22.49 -13.73 -3.92
C PRO A 48 -21.50 -13.12 -4.93
N VAL A 49 -20.32 -12.68 -4.47
CA VAL A 49 -19.27 -12.16 -5.37
C VAL A 49 -18.59 -13.29 -6.11
N TYR A 50 -18.28 -14.41 -5.42
CA TYR A 50 -17.70 -15.59 -6.04
C TYR A 50 -18.65 -16.28 -7.05
N GLU A 51 -19.95 -16.26 -6.76
CA GLU A 51 -20.99 -16.79 -7.66
C GLU A 51 -21.17 -15.94 -8.92
N ALA A 52 -21.04 -14.61 -8.80
CA ALA A 52 -21.13 -13.70 -9.94
C ALA A 52 -19.85 -13.71 -10.79
N ASP A 53 -18.67 -13.67 -10.15
CA ASP A 53 -17.37 -13.73 -10.81
C ASP A 53 -16.29 -14.24 -9.86
N THR A 54 -15.73 -15.41 -10.17
CA THR A 54 -14.66 -16.03 -9.38
C THR A 54 -13.39 -15.17 -9.33
N MET A 55 -13.02 -14.47 -10.41
CA MET A 55 -11.86 -13.57 -10.40
C MET A 55 -12.08 -12.38 -9.46
N ALA A 56 -13.29 -11.83 -9.45
CA ALA A 56 -13.67 -10.77 -8.51
C ALA A 56 -13.64 -11.27 -7.06
N GLY A 57 -14.17 -12.47 -6.80
CA GLY A 57 -14.13 -13.09 -5.47
C GLY A 57 -12.70 -13.28 -4.95
N VAL A 58 -11.81 -13.82 -5.80
CA VAL A 58 -10.38 -13.96 -5.47
C VAL A 58 -9.76 -12.59 -5.20
N PHE A 59 -10.01 -11.60 -6.07
CA PHE A 59 -9.52 -10.25 -5.88
C PHE A 59 -9.93 -9.68 -4.53
N TYR A 60 -11.23 -9.69 -4.20
CA TYR A 60 -11.78 -9.20 -2.93
C TYR A 60 -11.22 -9.92 -1.69
N THR A 61 -10.75 -11.16 -1.85
CA THR A 61 -10.16 -11.94 -0.77
C THR A 61 -8.69 -11.59 -0.52
N ILE A 62 -7.91 -11.29 -1.57
CA ILE A 62 -6.45 -11.16 -1.44
C ILE A 62 -5.94 -9.71 -1.47
N TYR A 63 -6.70 -8.76 -2.03
CA TYR A 63 -6.17 -7.42 -2.29
C TYR A 63 -5.78 -6.68 -1.00
N GLY A 64 -6.57 -6.83 0.08
CA GLY A 64 -6.27 -6.14 1.32
C GLY A 64 -5.06 -6.71 2.07
N VAL A 65 -4.74 -8.00 1.90
CA VAL A 65 -3.50 -8.58 2.42
C VAL A 65 -2.29 -7.93 1.74
N ASN A 66 -2.37 -7.75 0.42
CA ASN A 66 -1.34 -7.03 -0.33
C ASN A 66 -1.17 -5.59 0.19
N ASP A 67 -2.27 -4.83 0.34
CA ASP A 67 -2.19 -3.46 0.85
C ASP A 67 -1.65 -3.39 2.28
N PHE A 68 -1.93 -4.39 3.13
CA PHE A 68 -1.38 -4.49 4.48
C PHE A 68 0.14 -4.70 4.50
N ILE A 69 0.67 -5.58 3.63
CA ILE A 69 2.11 -5.78 3.51
C ILE A 69 2.81 -4.48 3.06
N PHE A 70 2.23 -3.78 2.09
CA PHE A 70 2.74 -2.48 1.64
C PHE A 70 2.64 -1.41 2.73
N MET A 71 1.57 -1.39 3.53
CA MET A 71 1.44 -0.50 4.68
C MET A 71 2.62 -0.67 5.64
N ILE A 72 2.95 -1.91 6.00
CA ILE A 72 4.09 -2.21 6.89
C ILE A 72 5.40 -1.73 6.26
N LEU A 73 5.61 -2.01 4.97
CA LEU A 73 6.81 -1.59 4.25
C LEU A 73 6.97 -0.06 4.25
N PHE A 74 5.91 0.69 3.95
CA PHE A 74 5.96 2.16 3.96
C PHE A 74 6.16 2.72 5.36
N PHE A 75 5.54 2.12 6.38
CA PHE A 75 5.77 2.48 7.77
C PHE A 75 7.24 2.26 8.17
N MET A 76 7.83 1.13 7.77
CA MET A 76 9.24 0.83 8.01
C MET A 76 10.15 1.86 7.32
N ILE A 77 9.86 2.24 6.06
CA ILE A 77 10.63 3.27 5.34
C ILE A 77 10.47 4.65 6.00
N PHE A 78 9.27 5.00 6.44
CA PHE A 78 9.01 6.27 7.13
C PHE A 78 9.74 6.34 8.47
N LYS A 79 9.77 5.24 9.23
CA LYS A 79 10.46 5.15 10.52
C LYS A 79 11.96 4.98 10.36
N SER A 80 12.42 4.36 9.28
CA SER A 80 13.83 4.24 8.95
C SER A 80 14.42 5.64 8.89
N LYS A 81 15.37 5.91 9.79
CA LYS A 81 16.36 6.95 9.53
C LYS A 81 17.19 6.38 8.39
N PHE A 82 16.80 6.67 7.15
CA PHE A 82 17.80 6.77 6.11
C PHE A 82 18.74 7.86 6.62
N ASP A 83 19.79 7.46 7.35
CA ASP A 83 20.88 8.35 7.72
C ASP A 83 21.40 8.87 6.39
N MET A 84 20.93 10.05 6.02
CA MET A 84 21.65 10.88 5.08
C MET A 84 22.94 11.22 5.80
N LYS A 85 23.91 10.33 5.65
CA LYS A 85 25.31 10.65 5.84
C LYS A 85 25.60 11.75 4.83
N ASN A 86 25.38 12.98 5.27
CA ASN A 86 25.77 14.20 4.57
C ASN A 86 27.29 14.19 4.55
N ASN A 87 27.87 13.53 3.55
CA ASN A 87 29.30 13.61 3.26
C ASN A 87 29.53 14.83 2.37
N GLY A 88 30.05 15.90 2.97
CA GLY A 88 30.62 17.05 2.26
C GLY A 88 29.78 18.29 2.33
#